data_AF-A0A9W4TAA3-F1
#
_entry.id   AF-A0A9W4TAA3-F1
#
_cell.length_a   1.000
_cell.length_b   1.000
_cell.length_c   1.000
_cell.angle_alpha   90.00
_cell.angle_beta   90.00
_cell.angle_gamma   90.00
#
_symmetry.space_group_name_H-M   'P 1'
#
loop_
_entity.id
_entity.type
_entity.pdbx_description
1 polymer ?
#
loop_
_entity_poly.entity_id
_entity_poly.type
_entity_poly.pdbx_seq_one_letter_code
_entity_poly.pdbx_strand_id
1 'polypeptide(L)'
;LLSLVSTLKLKGYIYTLEANLVEEVDQDSKKDSQWLSKIILTNNEYLLRDLIPILEPFEKTTKYLEGNNYSTHSIIKPLIAEIINNLKPEYESNTTNINIKKIEDIF
;
A
#
# COMPACT_ATOMS: atom_id res chain seq x y z
N LEU A 1 -1.87 -17.26 -16.93
CA LEU A 1 -2.61 -16.17 -17.60
C LEU A 1 -3.08 -15.10 -16.60
N LEU A 2 -3.86 -15.44 -15.56
CA LEU A 2 -4.26 -14.47 -14.53
C LEU A 2 -3.06 -13.77 -13.84
N SER A 3 -2.02 -14.53 -13.45
CA SER A 3 -0.85 -13.94 -12.77
C SER A 3 -0.09 -12.96 -13.65
N LEU A 4 0.04 -13.24 -14.96
CA LEU A 4 0.76 -12.39 -15.90
C LEU A 4 0.04 -11.03 -16.10
N VAL A 5 -1.30 -11.06 -16.20
CA VAL A 5 -2.12 -9.85 -16.31
C VAL A 5 -2.01 -8.99 -15.05
N SER A 6 -2.04 -9.62 -13.86
CA SER A 6 -1.87 -8.90 -12.59
C SER A 6 -0.47 -8.29 -12.45
N THR A 7 0.59 -9.01 -12.86
CA THR A 7 1.97 -8.49 -12.83
C THR A 7 2.17 -7.31 -13.79
N LEU A 8 1.57 -7.34 -14.98
CA LEU A 8 1.65 -6.22 -15.94
C LEU A 8 0.91 -4.98 -15.44
N LYS A 9 -0.28 -5.14 -14.85
CA LYS A 9 -1.02 -4.04 -14.22
C LYS A 9 -0.24 -3.43 -13.07
N LEU A 10 0.34 -4.28 -12.21
CA LEU A 10 1.13 -3.84 -11.08
C LEU A 10 2.34 -3.00 -11.52
N LYS A 11 3.06 -3.43 -12.55
CA LYS A 11 4.16 -2.64 -13.13
C LYS A 11 3.68 -1.25 -13.59
N GLY A 12 2.54 -1.18 -14.27
CA GLY A 12 1.95 0.10 -14.69
C GLY A 12 1.62 1.04 -13.52
N TYR A 13 1.08 0.50 -12.43
CA TYR A 13 0.82 1.29 -11.22
C TYR A 13 2.10 1.75 -10.53
N ILE A 14 3.12 0.89 -10.43
CA ILE A 14 4.40 1.27 -9.83
C ILE A 14 5.08 2.36 -10.66
N TYR A 15 5.06 2.30 -12.00
CA TYR A 15 5.58 3.39 -12.85
C TYR A 15 4.85 4.71 -12.63
N THR A 16 3.53 4.66 -12.47
CA THR A 16 2.72 5.87 -12.21
C THR A 16 3.08 6.46 -10.84
N LEU A 17 3.24 5.61 -9.83
CA LEU A 17 3.66 6.02 -8.49
C LEU A 17 5.09 6.58 -8.48
N GLU A 18 6.03 5.93 -9.18
CA GLU A 18 7.42 6.39 -9.32
C GLU A 18 7.46 7.80 -9.91
N ALA A 19 6.72 8.04 -11.00
CA ALA A 19 6.67 9.35 -11.65
C ALA A 19 6.16 10.45 -10.71
N ASN A 20 5.10 10.17 -9.95
CA ASN A 20 4.57 11.12 -8.97
C ASN A 20 5.57 11.40 -7.85
N LEU A 21 6.25 10.36 -7.33
CA LEU A 21 7.22 10.49 -6.23
C LEU A 21 8.49 11.25 -6.63
N VAL A 22 8.87 11.28 -7.92
CA VAL A 22 10.00 12.11 -8.41
C VAL A 22 9.67 13.61 -8.33
N GLU A 23 8.40 13.97 -8.55
CA GLU A 23 7.93 15.36 -8.58
C GLU A 23 7.77 15.95 -7.17
N GLU A 24 7.68 15.10 -6.15
CA GLU A 24 7.61 15.53 -4.77
C GLU A 24 8.89 16.27 -4.32
N VAL A 25 8.71 17.25 -3.44
CA VAL A 25 9.82 18.10 -2.95
C VAL A 25 10.61 17.36 -1.86
N ASP A 26 9.97 16.48 -1.12
CA ASP A 26 10.56 15.81 0.02
C ASP A 26 11.60 14.75 -0.41
N GLN A 27 12.62 14.59 0.44
CA GLN A 27 13.76 13.72 0.13
C GLN A 27 13.43 12.24 0.28
N ASP A 28 12.41 11.89 1.07
CA ASP A 28 12.09 10.49 1.32
C ASP A 28 11.27 9.91 0.15
N SER A 29 10.32 10.65 -0.41
CA SER A 29 9.64 10.32 -1.67
C SER A 29 10.62 10.12 -2.82
N LYS A 30 11.67 10.95 -2.91
CA LYS A 30 12.72 10.76 -3.93
C LYS A 30 13.53 9.48 -3.73
N LYS A 31 13.84 9.12 -2.49
CA LYS A 31 14.51 7.83 -2.19
C LYS A 31 13.59 6.66 -2.53
N ASP A 32 12.31 6.77 -2.17
CA ASP A 32 11.32 5.73 -2.43
C ASP A 32 11.14 5.52 -3.94
N SER A 33 11.09 6.60 -4.73
CA SER A 33 11.09 6.54 -6.19
C SER A 33 12.32 5.80 -6.74
N GLN A 34 13.53 6.15 -6.28
CA GLN A 34 14.76 5.47 -6.69
C GLN A 34 14.77 3.98 -6.30
N TRP A 35 14.15 3.62 -5.18
CA TRP A 35 14.05 2.25 -4.72
C TRP A 35 13.05 1.45 -5.55
N LEU A 36 11.89 2.04 -5.86
CA LEU A 36 10.89 1.46 -6.76
C LEU A 36 11.45 1.23 -8.17
N SER A 37 12.21 2.19 -8.70
CA SER A 37 12.90 2.06 -9.99
C SER A 37 13.82 0.84 -10.01
N LYS A 38 14.60 0.62 -8.94
CA LYS A 38 15.48 -0.56 -8.81
C LYS A 38 14.70 -1.87 -8.75
N ILE A 39 13.56 -1.90 -8.05
CA ILE A 39 12.68 -3.09 -7.96
C ILE A 39 12.10 -3.43 -9.33
N ILE A 40 11.67 -2.43 -10.09
CA ILE A 40 11.14 -2.64 -11.46
C ILE A 40 12.26 -3.07 -12.42
N LEU A 41 13.42 -2.39 -12.39
CA LEU A 41 14.56 -2.65 -13.28
C LEU A 41 15.18 -4.03 -13.09
N THR A 42 15.15 -4.58 -11.87
CA THR A 42 15.63 -5.95 -11.63
C THR A 42 14.73 -7.01 -12.24
N ASN A 43 13.57 -6.62 -12.79
CA ASN A 43 12.60 -7.48 -13.47
C ASN A 43 12.30 -8.77 -12.70
N ASN A 44 12.39 -8.67 -11.37
CA ASN A 44 12.37 -9.82 -10.49
C ASN A 44 10.91 -10.15 -10.22
N GLU A 45 10.31 -10.98 -11.09
CA GLU A 45 8.90 -11.36 -11.00
C GLU A 45 8.51 -11.91 -9.62
N TYR A 46 9.48 -12.48 -8.91
CA TYR A 46 9.34 -12.96 -7.54
C TYR A 46 9.08 -11.81 -6.54
N LEU A 47 9.81 -10.70 -6.62
CA LEU A 47 9.56 -9.52 -5.77
C LEU A 47 8.18 -8.90 -6.04
N LEU A 48 7.77 -8.85 -7.31
CA LEU A 48 6.43 -8.36 -7.66
C LEU A 48 5.34 -9.31 -7.18
N ARG A 49 5.59 -10.62 -7.17
CA ARG A 49 4.66 -11.63 -6.65
C ARG A 49 4.52 -11.52 -5.13
N ASP A 50 5.60 -11.24 -4.42
CA ASP A 50 5.57 -11.02 -2.96
C ASP A 50 4.86 -9.73 -2.57
N LEU A 51 4.78 -8.76 -3.48
CA LEU A 51 4.06 -7.50 -3.30
C LEU A 51 2.54 -7.65 -3.44
N ILE A 52 2.05 -8.65 -4.19
CA ILE A 52 0.61 -8.91 -4.39
C ILE A 52 -0.15 -9.11 -3.06
N PRO A 53 0.25 -10.02 -2.15
CA PRO A 53 -0.48 -10.23 -0.90
C PRO A 53 -0.45 -9.01 0.03
N ILE A 54 0.56 -8.14 -0.10
CA ILE A 54 0.65 -6.86 0.65
C ILE A 54 -0.36 -5.85 0.10
N LEU A 55 -0.53 -5.79 -1.22
CA LEU A 55 -1.36 -4.79 -1.90
C LEU A 55 -2.83 -5.21 -2.07
N GLU A 56 -3.12 -6.51 -2.08
CA GLU A 56 -4.48 -7.04 -2.24
C GLU A 56 -5.49 -6.51 -1.19
N PRO A 57 -5.15 -6.38 0.11
CA PRO A 57 -6.05 -5.79 1.11
C PRO A 57 -6.44 -4.33 0.78
N PHE A 58 -5.52 -3.56 0.20
CA PHE A 58 -5.77 -2.17 -0.21
C PHE A 58 -6.69 -2.10 -1.42
N GLU A 59 -6.52 -3.00 -2.40
CA GLU A 59 -7.43 -3.08 -3.55
C GLU A 59 -8.86 -3.44 -3.12
N LYS A 60 -9.01 -4.43 -2.23
CA LYS A 60 -10.32 -4.82 -1.68
C LYS A 60 -10.98 -3.68 -0.92
N THR A 61 -10.21 -3.00 -0.09
CA THR A 61 -10.62 -1.84 0.69
C THR A 61 -11.09 -0.71 -0.22
N THR A 62 -10.28 -0.29 -1.18
CA THR A 62 -10.59 0.84 -2.07
C THR A 62 -11.82 0.55 -2.94
N LYS A 63 -11.96 -0.67 -3.48
CA LYS A 63 -13.20 -1.08 -4.18
C LYS A 63 -14.44 -1.05 -3.29
N TYR A 64 -14.31 -1.48 -2.04
CA TYR A 64 -15.41 -1.45 -1.08
C TYR A 64 -15.83 -0.01 -0.74
N LEU A 65 -14.87 0.90 -0.64
CA LEU A 65 -15.12 2.33 -0.41
C LEU A 65 -15.67 3.03 -1.66
N GLU A 66 -15.19 2.68 -2.85
CA GLU A 66 -15.65 3.20 -4.15
C GLU A 66 -17.14 2.88 -4.39
N GLY A 67 -17.60 1.71 -3.97
CA GLY A 67 -19.01 1.30 -4.06
C GLY A 67 -19.94 1.96 -3.04
N ASN A 68 -19.40 2.70 -2.06
CA ASN A 68 -20.18 3.32 -0.98
C ASN A 68 -20.19 4.84 -1.12
N ASN A 69 -21.36 5.40 -1.49
CA ASN A 69 -21.59 6.86 -1.58
C ASN A 69 -21.32 7.61 -0.27
N TYR A 70 -21.31 6.90 0.88
CA TYR A 70 -20.98 7.43 2.19
C TYR A 70 -20.11 6.41 2.94
N SER A 71 -18.80 6.51 2.75
CA SER A 71 -17.86 5.81 3.62
C SER A 71 -17.86 6.49 5.00
N THR A 72 -18.63 5.95 5.94
CA THR A 72 -18.73 6.54 7.29
C THR A 72 -17.48 6.26 8.10
N HIS A 73 -17.18 7.13 9.08
CA HIS A 73 -16.05 6.95 10.01
C HIS A 73 -16.07 5.58 10.71
N SER A 74 -17.28 5.07 10.96
CA SER A 74 -17.51 3.75 11.55
C SER A 74 -17.10 2.59 10.65
N ILE A 75 -16.98 2.82 9.34
CA ILE A 75 -16.57 1.82 8.34
C ILE A 75 -15.07 1.96 8.03
N ILE A 76 -14.57 3.19 7.88
CA ILE A 76 -13.16 3.44 7.56
C ILE A 76 -12.24 3.00 8.72
N LYS A 77 -12.59 3.32 9.98
CA LYS A 77 -11.78 2.97 11.15
C LYS A 77 -11.46 1.48 11.29
N PRO A 78 -12.43 0.55 11.27
CA PRO A 78 -12.14 -0.88 11.38
C PRO A 78 -11.35 -1.41 10.17
N LEU A 79 -11.61 -0.88 8.97
CA LEU A 79 -10.93 -1.27 7.74
C LEU A 79 -9.44 -0.89 7.76
N ILE A 80 -9.10 0.33 8.20
CA ILE A 80 -7.72 0.76 8.41
C ILE A 80 -7.03 -0.11 9.48
N ALA A 81 -7.72 -0.41 10.58
CA ALA A 81 -7.18 -1.27 11.63
C ALA A 81 -6.86 -2.69 11.14
N GLU A 82 -7.72 -3.26 10.29
CA GLU A 82 -7.50 -4.55 9.64
C GLU A 82 -6.27 -4.53 8.72
N ILE A 83 -6.13 -3.50 7.88
CA ILE A 83 -4.94 -3.31 7.02
C ILE A 83 -3.66 -3.23 7.86
N ILE A 84 -3.65 -2.42 8.93
CA ILE A 84 -2.47 -2.29 9.81
C ILE A 84 -2.10 -3.63 10.44
N ASN A 85 -3.09 -4.41 10.89
CA ASN A 85 -2.83 -5.72 11.49
C ASN A 85 -2.28 -6.74 10.47
N ASN A 86 -2.77 -6.71 9.23
CA ASN A 86 -2.29 -7.57 8.15
C ASN A 86 -0.86 -7.22 7.68
N LEU A 87 -0.39 -6.00 7.96
CA LEU A 87 0.95 -5.52 7.61
C LEU A 87 1.97 -5.66 8.74
N LYS A 88 1.55 -6.02 9.96
CA LYS A 88 2.48 -6.23 11.06
C LYS A 88 3.35 -7.47 10.78
N PRO A 89 4.68 -7.36 10.82
CA PRO A 89 5.54 -8.52 10.70
C PRO A 89 5.28 -9.50 11.86
N GLU A 90 5.32 -10.80 11.58
CA GLU A 90 5.05 -11.87 12.56
C GLU A 90 6.08 -11.96 13.70
N TYR A 91 7.10 -11.10 13.72
CA TYR A 91 8.17 -11.14 14.71
C TYR A 91 8.18 -9.90 15.61
N GLU A 92 8.12 -10.23 16.90
CA GLU A 92 8.32 -9.42 18.11
C GLU A 92 7.12 -8.64 18.66
N SER A 93 6.40 -9.38 19.51
CA SER A 93 5.93 -8.93 20.82
C SER A 93 6.79 -7.82 21.42
N ASN A 94 6.38 -6.57 21.19
CA ASN A 94 6.36 -5.49 22.16
C ASN A 94 5.27 -4.55 21.70
N THR A 95 4.18 -4.50 22.46
CA THR A 95 3.01 -3.67 22.21
C THR A 95 3.40 -2.20 22.11
N THR A 96 3.78 -1.74 20.92
CA THR A 96 3.52 -0.35 20.55
C THR A 96 2.02 -0.28 20.31
N ASN A 97 1.30 0.08 21.38
CA ASN A 97 -0.08 0.56 21.28
C ASN A 97 -0.06 1.70 20.25
N ILE A 98 -0.37 1.39 19.00
CA ILE A 98 -0.70 2.40 18.00
C ILE A 98 -1.95 3.05 18.55
N ASN A 99 -1.76 4.20 19.21
CA ASN A 99 -2.85 4.94 19.81
C ASN A 99 -3.69 5.50 18.66
N ILE A 100 -4.79 4.81 18.34
CA ILE A 100 -5.73 5.17 17.28
C ILE A 100 -6.24 6.62 17.44
N LYS A 101 -6.19 7.18 18.66
CA LYS A 101 -6.51 8.61 18.91
C LYS A 101 -5.59 9.59 18.18
N LYS A 102 -4.35 9.21 17.86
CA LYS A 102 -3.40 10.10 17.17
C LYS A 102 -3.69 10.25 15.68
N ILE A 103 -4.54 9.38 15.11
CA ILE A 103 -5.03 9.48 13.73
C ILE A 103 -6.25 10.41 13.65
N GLU A 104 -6.92 10.69 14.77
CA GLU A 104 -8.04 11.65 14.83
C GLU A 104 -7.60 13.10 14.58
N ASP A 105 -6.31 13.41 14.75
CA ASP A 105 -5.74 14.74 14.50
C ASP A 105 -5.28 14.94 13.03
N ILE A 106 -5.35 13.89 12.19
CA ILE A 106 -4.82 13.89 10.81
C ILE A 106 -5.95 14.00 9.77
N PHE A 107 -7.21 13.82 10.16
CA PHE A 107 -8.39 13.90 9.29
C PHE A 107 -9.42 14.90 9.80
#